data_AF-A0A3N9P400-F1
#
_entry.id   AF-A0A3N9P400-F1
#
_cell.length_a   1.000
_cell.length_b   1.000
_cell.length_c   1.000
_cell.angle_alpha   90.00
_cell.angle_beta   90.00
_cell.angle_gamma   90.00
#
_symmetry.space_group_name_H-M   'P 1'
#
loop_
_entity.id
_entity.type
_entity.pdbx_description
1 polymer ?
#
loop_
_entity_poly.entity_id
_entity_poly.type
_entity_poly.pdbx_seq_one_letter_code
_entity_poly.pdbx_strand_id
1 'polypeptide(L)'
;MYDIVIIGAGVVGTAVARELSKYQLRITVLEKNNEIACGATKANSGIVYNGHTARPDKLKGRLTLQGRQMFEALCRELDVAFKPIDMLIVGFDDEDGYAHDEILCPSRIVTTTVPIEGGVCKRLPVRSSEPLPKEWIGEWMRLVKELRVKAPVRVGEILIVGILGTGTDVISSKGVAQDQ
;
A
#
# COMPACT_ATOMS: atom_id res chain seq x y z
N MET A 1 28.34 16.53 -11.11
CA MET A 1 28.32 15.27 -10.36
C MET A 1 27.44 15.48 -9.13
N TYR A 2 26.59 14.52 -8.77
CA TYR A 2 25.74 14.60 -7.57
C TYR A 2 26.23 13.56 -6.56
N ASP A 3 26.03 13.83 -5.28
CA ASP A 3 26.43 12.92 -4.20
C ASP A 3 25.31 11.91 -3.91
N ILE A 4 24.04 12.35 -4.03
CA ILE A 4 22.85 11.50 -3.86
C ILE A 4 21.84 11.79 -4.97
N VAL A 5 21.29 10.73 -5.55
CA VAL A 5 20.16 10.78 -6.50
C VAL A 5 18.96 10.08 -5.87
N ILE A 6 17.83 10.77 -5.79
CA ILE A 6 16.56 10.24 -5.29
C ILE A 6 15.65 9.97 -6.49
N ILE A 7 15.11 8.75 -6.60
CA ILE A 7 14.19 8.38 -7.68
C ILE A 7 12.75 8.31 -7.12
N GLY A 8 11.91 9.21 -7.62
CA GLY A 8 10.51 9.41 -7.25
C GLY A 8 10.30 10.65 -6.38
N ALA A 9 9.47 11.59 -6.83
CA ALA A 9 9.10 12.80 -6.12
C ALA A 9 7.70 12.71 -5.48
N GLY A 10 7.38 11.56 -4.89
CA GLY A 10 6.25 11.42 -3.95
C GLY A 10 6.62 11.93 -2.55
N VAL A 11 5.66 11.86 -1.61
CA VAL A 11 5.85 12.33 -0.22
C VAL A 11 7.08 11.75 0.47
N VAL A 12 7.43 10.49 0.19
CA VAL A 12 8.62 9.84 0.76
C VAL A 12 9.90 10.44 0.16
N GLY A 13 9.96 10.54 -1.17
CA GLY A 13 11.15 11.07 -1.85
C GLY A 13 11.42 12.53 -1.54
N THR A 14 10.36 13.35 -1.45
CA THR A 14 10.48 14.77 -1.06
C THR A 14 10.84 14.92 0.41
N ALA A 15 10.31 14.07 1.31
CA ALA A 15 10.71 14.06 2.71
C ALA A 15 12.20 13.69 2.89
N VAL A 16 12.69 12.70 2.13
CA VAL A 16 14.12 12.35 2.11
C VAL A 16 14.96 13.51 1.57
N ALA A 17 14.54 14.14 0.47
CA ALA A 17 15.23 15.29 -0.09
C ALA A 17 15.33 16.45 0.91
N ARG A 18 14.23 16.75 1.63
CA ARG A 18 14.19 17.77 2.68
C ARG A 18 15.12 17.46 3.85
N GLU A 19 15.22 16.20 4.26
CA GLU A 19 16.13 15.82 5.34
C GLU A 19 17.60 15.96 4.90
N LEU A 20 17.91 15.53 3.68
CA LEU A 20 19.25 15.62 3.12
C LEU A 20 19.68 17.05 2.80
N SER A 21 18.75 17.95 2.51
CA SER A 21 19.06 19.37 2.24
C SER A 21 19.60 20.12 3.46
N LYS A 22 19.53 19.54 4.66
CA LYS A 22 20.15 20.09 5.88
C LYS A 22 21.67 19.95 5.90
N TYR A 23 22.23 19.14 5.01
CA TYR A 23 23.66 18.86 4.91
C TYR A 23 24.27 19.51 3.66
N GLN A 24 25.58 19.70 3.64
CA GLN A 24 26.31 20.20 2.48
C GLN A 24 26.50 19.10 1.42
N LEU A 25 25.41 18.69 0.77
CA LEU A 25 25.38 17.64 -0.26
C LEU A 25 24.77 18.17 -1.55
N ARG A 26 25.27 17.71 -2.70
CA ARG A 26 24.63 17.91 -4.00
C ARG A 26 23.63 16.80 -4.24
N ILE A 27 22.37 17.10 -3.95
CA ILE A 27 21.25 16.17 -4.13
C ILE A 27 20.46 16.49 -5.41
N THR A 28 19.89 15.47 -6.04
CA THR A 28 18.90 15.64 -7.11
C THR A 28 17.75 14.65 -6.96
N VAL A 29 16.55 15.07 -7.36
CA VAL A 29 15.34 14.24 -7.35
C VAL A 29 14.87 14.06 -8.79
N LEU A 30 14.68 12.80 -9.19
CA LEU A 30 14.18 12.43 -10.52
C LEU A 30 12.74 11.93 -10.38
N GLU A 31 11.82 12.52 -11.14
CA GLU A 31 10.42 12.10 -11.23
C GLU A 31 10.08 11.78 -12.68
N LYS A 32 9.34 10.69 -12.91
CA LYS A 32 8.95 10.27 -14.25
C LYS A 32 7.75 11.06 -14.79
N ASN A 33 6.91 11.57 -13.89
CA ASN A 33 5.73 12.35 -14.22
C ASN A 33 6.10 13.83 -14.43
N ASN A 34 5.23 14.56 -15.12
CA ASN A 34 5.43 15.99 -15.40
C ASN A 34 5.38 16.87 -14.13
N GLU A 35 4.75 16.37 -13.07
CA GLU A 35 4.62 17.05 -11.77
C GLU A 35 4.99 16.09 -10.63
N ILE A 36 5.36 16.68 -9.50
CA ILE A 36 5.62 15.92 -8.26
C ILE A 36 4.31 15.39 -7.66
N ALA A 37 4.42 14.38 -6.80
CA ALA A 37 3.29 13.78 -6.08
C ALA A 37 2.17 13.16 -6.94
N CYS A 38 2.26 13.09 -8.27
CA CYS A 38 1.21 12.54 -9.17
C CYS A 38 0.89 11.04 -9.05
N GLY A 39 1.48 10.32 -8.10
CA GLY A 39 1.17 8.93 -7.81
C GLY A 39 0.24 8.76 -6.61
N ALA A 40 0.53 7.76 -5.77
CA ALA A 40 -0.21 7.48 -4.54
C ALA A 40 -0.26 8.66 -3.55
N THR A 41 0.72 9.58 -3.62
CA THR A 41 0.73 10.80 -2.78
C THR A 41 -0.42 11.75 -3.09
N LYS A 42 -0.86 11.84 -4.35
CA LYS A 42 -2.04 12.64 -4.72
C LYS A 42 -3.34 11.88 -4.45
N ALA A 43 -3.32 10.56 -4.62
CA ALA A 43 -4.49 9.69 -4.47
C ALA A 43 -4.53 8.99 -3.09
N ASN A 44 -4.63 9.76 -2.01
CA ASN A 44 -4.90 9.24 -0.66
C ASN A 44 -5.85 10.16 0.10
N SER A 45 -6.31 9.72 1.27
CA SER A 45 -7.31 10.43 2.09
C SER A 45 -6.77 11.66 2.82
N GLY A 46 -5.45 11.89 2.83
CA GLY A 46 -4.82 12.97 3.60
C GLY A 46 -4.89 12.79 5.13
N ILE A 47 -5.28 11.61 5.60
CA ILE A 47 -5.44 11.32 7.03
C ILE A 47 -4.09 10.99 7.67
N VAL A 48 -3.76 11.70 8.75
CA VAL A 48 -2.67 11.32 9.65
C VAL A 48 -3.19 10.27 10.63
N TYR A 49 -2.82 9.02 10.41
CA TYR A 49 -3.36 7.90 11.16
C TYR A 49 -2.93 7.90 12.63
N ASN A 50 -3.85 7.56 13.55
CA ASN A 50 -3.60 7.52 15.00
C ASN A 50 -2.89 6.24 15.47
N GLY A 51 -2.79 5.22 14.62
CA GLY A 51 -2.04 3.99 14.91
C GLY A 51 -2.79 2.92 15.71
N HIS A 52 -4.11 3.05 15.95
CA HIS A 52 -4.86 2.11 16.80
C HIS A 52 -4.79 0.64 16.34
N THR A 53 -4.81 0.36 15.03
CA THR A 53 -4.61 -1.01 14.46
C THR A 53 -3.16 -1.33 14.08
N ALA A 54 -2.23 -0.43 14.43
CA ALA A 54 -0.85 -0.54 14.00
C ALA A 54 -0.01 -1.28 15.05
N ARG A 55 0.32 -2.55 14.73
CA ARG A 55 1.19 -3.41 15.53
C ARG A 55 2.54 -2.74 15.84
N PRO A 56 2.89 -2.46 17.12
CA PRO A 56 4.09 -1.71 17.49
C PRO A 56 5.38 -2.51 17.28
N ASP A 57 5.31 -3.85 17.23
CA ASP A 57 6.44 -4.72 16.90
C ASP A 57 6.87 -4.61 15.43
N LYS A 58 5.99 -4.10 14.56
CA LYS A 58 6.26 -3.98 13.12
C LYS A 58 6.76 -2.58 12.78
N LEU A 59 7.58 -2.50 11.73
CA LEU A 59 8.11 -1.23 11.22
C LEU A 59 7.00 -0.21 10.94
N LYS A 60 5.89 -0.64 10.32
CA LYS A 60 4.73 0.24 10.06
C LYS A 60 4.18 0.86 11.36
N GLY A 61 4.01 0.07 12.42
CA GLY A 61 3.49 0.60 13.70
C GLY A 61 4.44 1.60 14.33
N ARG A 62 5.74 1.27 14.38
CA ARG A 62 6.77 2.19 14.91
C ARG A 62 6.79 3.51 14.15
N LEU A 63 6.83 3.45 12.82
CA LEU A 63 6.88 4.66 11.98
C LEU A 63 5.59 5.47 12.03
N THR A 64 4.42 4.84 12.14
CA THR A 64 3.14 5.56 12.30
C THR A 64 3.13 6.38 13.57
N LEU A 65 3.53 5.79 14.71
CA LEU A 65 3.54 6.48 16.00
C LEU A 65 4.54 7.65 15.99
N GLN A 66 5.76 7.40 15.52
CA GLN A 66 6.80 8.43 15.40
C GLN A 66 6.37 9.55 14.44
N GLY A 67 5.85 9.19 13.27
CA GLY A 67 5.39 10.16 12.27
C GLY A 67 4.22 11.02 12.77
N ARG A 68 3.27 10.44 13.51
CA ARG A 68 2.15 11.17 14.10
C ARG A 68 2.60 12.25 15.09
N GLN A 69 3.63 11.96 15.88
CA GLN A 69 4.21 12.91 16.86
C GLN A 69 4.91 14.10 16.17
N MET A 70 5.48 13.88 14.98
CA MET A 70 6.20 14.91 14.24
C MET A 70 5.30 15.77 13.36
N PHE A 71 4.09 15.30 13.04
CA PHE A 71 3.27 15.85 11.95
C PHE A 71 2.81 17.28 12.19
N GLU A 72 2.43 17.63 13.42
CA GLU A 72 1.94 18.99 13.73
C GLU A 72 3.05 20.03 13.58
N ALA A 73 4.25 19.75 14.12
CA ALA A 73 5.41 20.61 13.96
C ALA A 73 5.81 20.74 12.49
N LEU A 74 5.79 19.63 11.74
CA LEU A 74 6.10 19.63 10.31
C LEU A 74 5.11 20.48 9.50
N CYS A 75 3.79 20.33 9.74
CA CYS A 75 2.78 21.12 9.07
C CYS A 75 2.92 22.62 9.38
N ARG A 76 3.26 22.97 10.62
CA ARG A 76 3.54 24.36 11.01
C ARG A 76 4.76 24.92 10.28
N GLU A 77 5.83 24.15 10.20
CA GLU A 77 7.06 24.56 9.51
C GLU A 77 6.85 24.76 8.01
N LEU A 78 6.07 23.88 7.38
CA LEU A 78 5.80 23.91 5.94
C LEU A 78 4.63 24.82 5.56
N ASP A 79 3.98 25.48 6.53
CA ASP A 79 2.77 26.28 6.33
C ASP A 79 1.64 25.50 5.60
N VAL A 80 1.40 24.27 6.07
CA VAL A 80 0.36 23.39 5.53
C VAL A 80 -0.79 23.27 6.52
N ALA A 81 -2.03 23.44 6.04
CA ALA A 81 -3.22 23.30 6.86
C ALA A 81 -3.30 21.88 7.47
N PHE A 82 -3.32 21.82 8.80
CA PHE A 82 -3.49 20.59 9.58
C PHE A 82 -4.63 20.77 10.57
N LYS A 83 -5.60 19.86 10.55
CA LYS A 83 -6.74 19.85 11.47
C LYS A 83 -6.64 18.61 12.36
N PRO A 84 -6.43 18.76 13.68
CA PRO A 84 -6.47 17.63 14.59
C PRO A 84 -7.93 17.21 14.79
N ILE A 85 -8.38 16.27 13.97
CA ILE A 85 -9.73 15.71 14.02
C ILE A 85 -9.64 14.30 14.62
N ASP A 86 -10.48 14.02 15.61
CA ASP A 86 -10.55 12.68 16.21
C ASP A 86 -11.17 11.67 15.24
N MET A 87 -10.76 10.41 15.39
CA MET A 87 -11.29 9.29 14.61
C MET A 87 -12.40 8.59 15.40
N LEU A 88 -13.58 8.49 14.78
CA LEU A 88 -14.69 7.71 15.30
C LEU A 88 -14.89 6.46 14.43
N ILE A 89 -14.96 5.31 15.09
CA ILE A 89 -15.36 4.04 14.47
C ILE A 89 -16.76 3.74 15.00
N VAL A 90 -17.71 3.57 14.09
CA VAL A 90 -19.12 3.35 14.42
C VAL A 90 -19.51 1.95 14.03
N GLY A 91 -20.08 1.20 14.97
CA GLY A 91 -20.88 0.01 14.68
C GLY A 91 -22.35 0.41 14.52
N PHE A 92 -22.99 -0.08 13.48
CA PHE A 92 -24.38 0.17 13.10
C PHE A 92 -25.36 -0.87 13.65
N ASP A 93 -24.88 -2.01 14.17
CA ASP A 93 -25.72 -3.02 14.84
C ASP A 93 -25.00 -3.74 16.01
N ASP A 94 -25.75 -4.55 16.77
CA ASP A 94 -25.21 -5.29 17.93
C ASP A 94 -24.38 -6.52 17.52
N GLU A 95 -24.49 -6.96 16.27
CA GLU A 95 -23.69 -8.05 15.69
C GLU A 95 -22.43 -7.55 14.98
N ASP A 96 -22.15 -6.24 15.03
CA ASP A 96 -21.39 -5.57 13.98
C ASP A 96 -19.92 -5.98 13.95
N GLY A 97 -19.68 -7.06 13.19
CA GLY A 97 -18.40 -7.70 13.02
C GLY A 97 -17.38 -6.75 12.42
N TYR A 98 -17.78 -5.72 11.64
CA TYR A 98 -16.79 -4.85 11.03
C TYR A 98 -16.03 -4.00 12.06
N ALA A 99 -16.72 -3.31 12.98
CA ALA A 99 -16.06 -2.48 13.98
C ALA A 99 -15.23 -3.33 14.95
N HIS A 100 -15.79 -4.47 15.37
CA HIS A 100 -15.12 -5.45 16.22
C HIS A 100 -13.88 -6.04 15.53
N ASP A 101 -14.01 -6.48 14.28
CA ASP A 101 -12.93 -7.09 13.50
C ASP A 101 -11.89 -6.06 13.09
N GLU A 102 -12.26 -4.82 12.77
CA GLU A 102 -11.29 -3.76 12.46
C GLU A 102 -10.35 -3.52 13.64
N ILE A 103 -10.88 -3.57 14.87
CA ILE A 103 -10.12 -3.39 16.11
C ILE A 103 -9.29 -4.64 16.44
N LEU A 104 -9.89 -5.83 16.39
CA LEU A 104 -9.26 -7.06 16.88
C LEU A 104 -8.48 -7.83 15.81
N CYS A 105 -9.05 -7.96 14.62
CA CYS A 105 -8.52 -8.80 13.55
C CYS A 105 -8.77 -8.19 12.15
N PRO A 106 -8.10 -7.07 11.81
CA PRO A 106 -8.38 -6.37 10.57
C PRO A 106 -8.05 -7.27 9.37
N SER A 107 -9.09 -7.57 8.59
CA SER A 107 -9.01 -8.36 7.37
C SER A 107 -9.07 -7.46 6.14
N ARG A 108 -8.37 -7.82 5.07
CA ARG A 108 -8.36 -7.02 3.82
C ARG A 108 -8.28 -7.93 2.61
N ILE A 109 -8.88 -7.47 1.51
CA ILE A 109 -8.60 -8.03 0.18
C ILE A 109 -7.12 -7.75 -0.13
N VAL A 110 -6.34 -8.82 -0.22
CA VAL A 110 -4.90 -8.72 -0.49
C VAL A 110 -4.73 -8.56 -1.99
N THR A 111 -4.11 -7.47 -2.42
CA THR A 111 -3.84 -7.21 -3.83
C THR A 111 -2.34 -7.25 -4.08
N THR A 112 -1.94 -7.85 -5.20
CA THR A 112 -0.55 -7.89 -5.64
C THR A 112 -0.47 -8.04 -7.15
N THR A 113 0.74 -8.17 -7.69
CA THR A 113 0.95 -8.48 -9.10
C THR A 113 1.80 -9.73 -9.24
N VAL A 114 1.51 -10.54 -10.26
CA VAL A 114 2.29 -11.73 -10.63
C VAL A 114 2.81 -11.60 -12.06
N PRO A 115 3.93 -12.24 -12.42
CA PRO A 115 4.40 -12.29 -13.80
C PRO A 115 3.38 -13.00 -14.69
N ILE A 116 3.17 -12.45 -15.89
CA ILE A 116 2.38 -13.09 -16.95
C ILE A 116 3.20 -13.17 -18.23
N GLU A 117 3.17 -14.33 -18.88
CA GLU A 117 3.87 -14.62 -20.13
C GLU A 117 2.93 -14.52 -21.33
N GLY A 118 3.44 -14.01 -22.46
CA GLY A 118 2.70 -13.92 -23.72
C GLY A 118 1.51 -12.97 -23.69
N GLY A 119 1.42 -12.08 -22.70
CA GLY A 119 0.35 -11.07 -22.60
C GLY A 119 0.84 -9.68 -22.99
N VAL A 120 -0.10 -8.82 -23.39
CA VAL A 120 0.14 -7.39 -23.72
C VAL A 120 0.80 -6.58 -22.60
N CYS A 121 0.88 -7.12 -21.38
CA CYS A 121 1.62 -6.55 -20.27
C CYS A 121 2.41 -7.64 -19.54
N LYS A 122 3.52 -7.28 -18.88
CA LYS A 122 4.42 -8.22 -18.20
C LYS A 122 3.99 -8.60 -16.78
N ARG A 123 2.98 -7.91 -16.23
CA ARG A 123 2.50 -8.08 -14.85
C ARG A 123 0.98 -8.14 -14.87
N LEU A 124 0.42 -9.17 -14.24
CA LEU A 124 -1.02 -9.35 -14.03
C LEU A 124 -1.37 -8.94 -12.59
N PRO A 125 -2.29 -7.99 -12.38
CA PRO A 125 -2.82 -7.69 -11.05
C PRO A 125 -3.75 -8.81 -10.59
N VAL A 126 -3.50 -9.32 -9.39
CA VAL A 126 -4.28 -10.38 -8.75
C VAL A 126 -4.72 -9.93 -7.37
N ARG A 127 -5.79 -10.54 -6.86
CA ARG A 127 -6.31 -10.29 -5.53
C ARG A 127 -6.82 -11.55 -4.87
N SER A 128 -6.96 -11.53 -3.55
CA SER A 128 -7.77 -12.54 -2.87
C SER A 128 -9.24 -12.39 -3.25
N SER A 129 -9.97 -13.51 -3.35
CA SER A 129 -11.43 -13.49 -3.54
C SER A 129 -12.12 -12.88 -2.32
N GLU A 130 -11.67 -13.29 -1.13
CA GLU A 130 -12.21 -12.90 0.17
C GLU A 130 -11.18 -12.13 1.02
N PRO A 131 -11.62 -11.35 2.03
CA PRO A 131 -10.73 -10.68 2.97
C PRO A 131 -9.93 -11.68 3.80
N LEU A 132 -8.61 -11.49 3.86
CA LEU A 132 -7.72 -12.30 4.68
C LEU A 132 -7.31 -11.55 5.95
N PRO A 133 -7.26 -12.23 7.12
CA PRO A 133 -6.66 -11.67 8.32
C PRO A 133 -5.22 -11.22 8.06
N LYS A 134 -4.84 -10.09 8.65
CA LYS A 134 -3.51 -9.49 8.47
C LYS A 134 -2.35 -10.45 8.74
N GLU A 135 -2.54 -11.42 9.63
CA GLU A 135 -1.51 -12.40 10.01
C GLU A 135 -1.16 -13.37 8.87
N TRP A 136 -2.14 -13.68 8.02
CA TRP A 136 -1.99 -14.63 6.92
C TRP A 136 -1.43 -13.99 5.66
N ILE A 137 -1.45 -12.65 5.57
CA ILE A 137 -0.98 -11.89 4.40
C ILE A 137 0.48 -12.23 4.06
N GLY A 138 1.34 -12.41 5.06
CA GLY A 138 2.75 -12.72 4.83
C GLY A 138 2.95 -14.07 4.13
N GLU A 139 2.24 -15.09 4.57
CA GLU A 139 2.32 -16.43 3.99
C GLU A 139 1.63 -16.49 2.63
N TRP A 140 0.47 -15.83 2.50
CA TRP A 140 -0.23 -15.66 1.22
C TRP A 140 0.68 -15.04 0.16
N MET A 141 1.37 -13.94 0.50
CA MET A 141 2.30 -13.27 -0.41
C MET A 141 3.46 -14.17 -0.82
N ARG A 142 3.95 -15.03 0.08
CA ARG A 142 5.02 -15.99 -0.23
C ARG A 142 4.57 -17.02 -1.28
N LEU A 143 3.35 -17.54 -1.14
CA LEU A 143 2.79 -18.49 -2.10
C LEU A 143 2.51 -17.84 -3.46
N VAL A 144 1.88 -16.66 -3.47
CA VAL A 144 1.53 -15.95 -4.71
C VAL A 144 2.75 -15.49 -5.48
N LYS A 145 3.89 -15.24 -4.82
CA LYS A 145 5.15 -14.87 -5.48
C LYS A 145 5.66 -15.93 -6.46
N GLU A 146 5.39 -17.21 -6.19
CA GLU A 146 5.82 -18.32 -7.05
C GLU A 146 4.92 -18.51 -8.28
N LEU A 147 3.71 -17.93 -8.28
CA LEU A 147 2.78 -18.03 -9.38
C LEU A 147 3.33 -17.39 -10.67
N ARG A 148 3.20 -18.11 -11.78
CA ARG A 148 3.45 -17.62 -13.14
C ARG A 148 2.22 -17.94 -13.97
N VAL A 149 1.70 -16.93 -14.67
CA VAL A 149 0.45 -17.04 -15.43
C VAL A 149 0.77 -16.92 -16.93
N LYS A 150 -0.01 -17.57 -17.78
CA LYS A 150 0.08 -17.42 -19.24
C LYS A 150 -1.17 -16.73 -19.76
N ALA A 151 -1.00 -15.81 -20.71
CA ALA A 151 -2.13 -15.19 -21.40
C ALA A 151 -2.81 -16.19 -22.37
N PRO A 152 -4.10 -16.01 -22.69
CA PRO A 152 -5.01 -14.96 -22.20
C PRO A 152 -5.61 -15.27 -20.83
N VAL A 153 -5.88 -14.22 -20.04
CA VAL A 153 -6.53 -14.31 -18.72
C VAL A 153 -7.76 -13.41 -18.69
N ARG A 154 -8.86 -13.87 -18.10
CA ARG A 154 -10.10 -13.10 -17.92
C ARG A 154 -10.16 -12.40 -16.57
N VAL A 155 -10.98 -11.36 -16.46
CA VAL A 155 -11.28 -10.72 -15.17
C VAL A 155 -12.00 -11.72 -14.28
N GLY A 156 -11.59 -11.84 -13.03
CA GLY A 156 -12.18 -12.77 -12.06
C GLY A 156 -11.77 -14.23 -12.23
N GLU A 157 -10.88 -14.54 -13.18
CA GLU A 157 -10.36 -15.89 -13.36
C GLU A 157 -9.59 -16.36 -12.13
N ILE A 158 -9.91 -17.57 -11.67
CA ILE A 158 -9.26 -18.19 -10.52
C ILE A 158 -7.92 -18.79 -10.95
N LEU A 159 -6.85 -18.30 -10.33
CA LEU A 159 -5.47 -18.70 -10.62
C LEU A 159 -4.95 -19.72 -9.61
N ILE A 160 -5.39 -19.63 -8.36
CA ILE A 160 -5.12 -20.60 -7.29
C ILE A 160 -6.41 -20.78 -6.50
N VAL A 161 -6.84 -22.03 -6.34
CA VAL A 161 -8.02 -22.39 -5.54
C VAL A 161 -7.61 -22.64 -4.09
N GLY A 162 -8.37 -22.11 -3.12
CA GLY A 162 -8.29 -22.47 -1.71
C GLY A 162 -6.92 -22.32 -1.07
N ILE A 163 -6.27 -21.17 -1.28
CA ILE A 163 -4.92 -20.92 -0.79
C ILE A 163 -4.86 -21.02 0.74
N LEU A 164 -3.79 -21.62 1.28
CA LEU A 164 -3.61 -21.86 2.72
C LEU A 164 -4.74 -22.66 3.40
N GLY A 165 -5.58 -23.39 2.65
CA GLY A 165 -6.73 -24.10 3.22
C GLY A 165 -7.82 -23.17 3.78
N THR A 166 -7.77 -21.88 3.45
CA THR A 166 -8.74 -20.86 3.91
C THR A 166 -10.07 -20.89 3.18
N GLY A 167 -10.15 -21.59 2.04
CA GLY A 167 -11.24 -21.41 1.08
C GLY A 167 -11.19 -20.08 0.32
N THR A 168 -10.13 -19.28 0.47
CA THR A 168 -9.90 -18.05 -0.31
C THR A 168 -9.11 -18.36 -1.58
N ASP A 169 -9.54 -17.82 -2.71
CA ASP A 169 -8.88 -18.00 -4.00
C ASP A 169 -7.98 -16.82 -4.34
N VAL A 170 -7.02 -17.04 -5.23
CA VAL A 170 -6.27 -15.98 -5.89
C VAL A 170 -6.88 -15.76 -7.25
N ILE A 171 -7.45 -14.58 -7.48
CA ILE A 171 -8.19 -14.26 -8.69
C ILE A 171 -7.58 -13.08 -9.44
N SER A 172 -7.77 -13.06 -10.75
CA SER A 172 -7.33 -11.94 -11.59
C SER A 172 -8.21 -10.70 -11.39
N SER A 173 -7.59 -9.55 -11.12
CA SER A 173 -8.30 -8.26 -11.05
C SER A 173 -8.49 -7.62 -12.42
N LYS A 174 -7.80 -8.10 -13.47
CA LYS A 174 -7.84 -7.52 -14.81
C LYS A 174 -7.66 -8.59 -15.90
N GLY A 175 -8.43 -8.48 -16.98
CA GLY A 175 -8.21 -9.31 -18.16
C GLY A 175 -6.96 -8.90 -18.93
N VAL A 176 -6.18 -9.87 -19.40
CA VAL A 176 -5.00 -9.65 -20.23
C VAL A 176 -5.11 -10.52 -21.47
N ALA A 177 -5.16 -9.88 -22.64
CA ALA A 177 -5.13 -10.56 -23.92
C ALA A 177 -3.72 -11.05 -24.27
N GLN A 178 -3.66 -12.05 -25.16
CA GLN A 178 -2.41 -12.54 -25.70
C GLN A 178 -1.75 -11.48 -26.59
N ASP A 179 -0.43 -11.33 -26.46
CA ASP A 179 0.38 -10.46 -27.32
C ASP A 179 0.43 -11.10 -28.72
N GLN A 180 0.11 -10.33 -29.75
CA GLN A 180 0.14 -10.79 -31.15
C GLN A 180 1.56 -10.80 -31.71
#